data_AF-A0A1J3DKS7-F1
#
_entry.id   AF-A0A1J3DKS7-F1
#
_cell.length_a   1.000
_cell.length_b   1.000
_cell.length_c   1.000
_cell.angle_alpha   90.00
_cell.angle_beta   90.00
_cell.angle_gamma   90.00
#
_symmetry.space_group_name_H-M   'P 1'
#
loop_
_entity.id
_entity.type
_entity.pdbx_description
1 polymer ?
#
loop_
_entity_poly.entity_id
_entity_poly.type
_entity_poly.pdbx_seq_one_letter_code
_entity_poly.pdbx_strand_id
1 'polypeptide(L)'
;KGLCLNGFVYYGAWETRKRTKTVIVCFDVRNEEFSFVTTPLDVLKRQCESELIEYKGKLAAVVTHDHPTIFGGFDLWILEDVKEHEWSRQTFKLPYDLSNVTCPGTNKAGEIVFATKRLSLSPPQPSYFYYYNLQTKDMRRVRIQWVADDQGFRRRFK
;
A
#
# COMPACT_ATOMS: atom_id res chain seq x y z
N LYS A 1 -2.62 -8.28 3.89
CA LYS A 1 -2.12 -7.39 4.96
C LYS A 1 -3.32 -6.64 5.51
N GLY A 2 -3.41 -6.42 6.83
CA GLY A 2 -4.51 -5.68 7.45
C GLY A 2 -4.08 -4.28 7.87
N LEU A 3 -5.03 -3.34 7.93
CA LEU A 3 -4.84 -1.99 8.44
C LEU A 3 -5.60 -1.84 9.76
N CYS A 4 -4.93 -1.41 10.82
CA CYS A 4 -5.58 -1.01 12.06
C CYS A 4 -5.84 0.50 12.03
N LEU A 5 -7.09 0.90 12.11
CA LEU A 5 -7.49 2.31 12.07
C LEU A 5 -8.68 2.54 13.00
N ASN A 6 -8.54 3.50 13.93
CA ASN A 6 -9.61 3.95 14.84
C ASN A 6 -10.32 2.82 15.62
N GLY A 7 -9.59 1.78 16.04
CA GLY A 7 -10.15 0.64 16.78
C GLY A 7 -10.75 -0.46 15.91
N PHE A 8 -10.63 -0.35 14.58
CA PHE A 8 -11.06 -1.36 13.63
C PHE A 8 -9.86 -1.99 12.93
N VAL A 9 -9.98 -3.27 12.56
CA VAL A 9 -9.05 -3.97 11.66
C VAL A 9 -9.70 -4.17 10.31
N TYR A 10 -9.10 -3.61 9.27
CA TYR A 10 -9.55 -3.71 7.88
C TYR A 10 -8.67 -4.66 7.08
N TYR A 11 -9.28 -5.56 6.32
CA TYR A 11 -8.54 -6.40 5.36
C TYR A 11 -9.40 -6.80 4.18
N GLY A 12 -8.78 -6.91 3.01
CA GLY A 12 -9.47 -7.38 1.80
C GLY A 12 -9.82 -8.86 1.86
N ALA A 13 -11.00 -9.22 1.38
CA ALA A 13 -11.45 -10.59 1.17
C ALA A 13 -12.15 -10.73 -0.19
N TRP A 14 -12.22 -11.96 -0.69
CA TRP A 14 -12.85 -12.29 -1.97
C TRP A 14 -13.79 -13.47 -1.84
N GLU A 15 -14.88 -13.45 -2.61
CA GLU A 15 -15.81 -14.58 -2.69
C GLU A 15 -15.10 -15.82 -3.29
N THR A 16 -15.21 -16.97 -2.63
CA THR A 16 -14.43 -18.17 -2.96
C THR A 16 -14.84 -18.85 -4.28
N ARG A 17 -16.14 -18.77 -4.66
CA ARG A 17 -16.69 -19.52 -5.79
C ARG A 17 -16.44 -18.88 -7.14
N LYS A 18 -16.79 -17.60 -7.28
CA LYS A 18 -16.63 -16.87 -8.55
C LYS A 18 -15.49 -15.86 -8.52
N ARG A 19 -15.00 -15.47 -7.33
CA ARG A 19 -13.96 -14.43 -7.14
C ARG A 19 -14.24 -13.12 -7.89
N THR A 20 -15.51 -12.88 -8.23
CA THR A 20 -15.97 -11.69 -8.93
C THR A 20 -16.37 -10.57 -7.98
N LYS A 21 -16.52 -10.88 -6.69
CA LYS A 21 -16.85 -9.90 -5.66
C LYS A 21 -15.73 -9.81 -4.63
N THR A 22 -15.22 -8.61 -4.45
CA THR A 22 -14.26 -8.25 -3.42
C THR A 22 -14.95 -7.37 -2.39
N VAL A 23 -14.60 -7.56 -1.13
CA VAL A 23 -15.08 -6.78 -0.01
C VAL A 23 -13.91 -6.45 0.90
N ILE A 24 -14.01 -5.35 1.63
CA ILE A 24 -13.16 -5.11 2.79
C ILE A 24 -13.93 -5.59 4.02
N VAL A 25 -13.34 -6.53 4.74
CA VAL A 25 -13.83 -6.93 6.05
C VAL A 25 -13.37 -5.89 7.07
N CYS A 26 -14.27 -5.50 7.93
CA CYS A 26 -14.05 -4.59 9.04
C CYS A 26 -14.35 -5.34 10.34
N PHE A 27 -13.35 -5.49 11.21
CA PHE A 27 -13.49 -6.10 12.52
C PHE A 27 -13.42 -5.01 13.60
N ASP A 28 -14.50 -4.82 14.34
CA ASP A 28 -14.56 -3.95 15.51
C ASP A 28 -13.85 -4.64 16.68
N VAL A 29 -12.69 -4.12 17.09
CA VAL A 29 -11.89 -4.73 18.16
C VAL A 29 -12.56 -4.59 19.52
N ARG A 30 -13.39 -3.56 19.72
CA ARG A 30 -14.07 -3.32 21.01
C ARG A 30 -15.26 -4.25 21.20
N ASN A 31 -16.07 -4.39 20.16
CA ASN A 31 -17.32 -5.16 20.22
C ASN A 31 -17.16 -6.60 19.71
N GLU A 32 -16.00 -6.92 19.11
CA GLU A 32 -15.69 -8.21 18.49
C GLU A 32 -16.65 -8.58 17.35
N GLU A 33 -17.15 -7.57 16.63
CA GLU A 33 -18.13 -7.73 15.56
C GLU A 33 -17.51 -7.55 14.17
N PHE A 34 -18.04 -8.29 13.20
CA PHE A 34 -17.65 -8.18 11.81
C PHE A 34 -18.68 -7.39 11.00
N SER A 35 -18.19 -6.51 10.16
CA SER A 35 -18.95 -5.81 9.12
C SER A 35 -18.17 -5.82 7.80
N PHE A 36 -18.82 -5.39 6.73
CA PHE A 36 -18.26 -5.49 5.38
C PHE A 36 -18.51 -4.19 4.62
N VAL A 37 -17.45 -3.67 3.99
CA VAL A 37 -17.51 -2.56 3.05
C VAL A 37 -17.41 -3.13 1.64
N THR A 38 -18.42 -2.86 0.81
CA THR A 38 -18.37 -3.21 -0.60
C THR A 38 -17.40 -2.28 -1.33
N THR A 39 -16.60 -2.84 -2.23
CA THR A 39 -15.61 -2.06 -2.99
C THR A 39 -15.88 -2.14 -4.49
N PRO A 40 -15.59 -1.08 -5.25
CA PRO A 40 -15.38 -1.20 -6.69
C PRO A 40 -14.37 -2.31 -6.99
N LEU A 41 -14.55 -3.01 -8.13
CA LEU A 41 -13.66 -4.10 -8.57
C LEU A 41 -12.20 -3.67 -8.65
N ASP A 42 -11.98 -2.37 -8.86
CA ASP A 42 -10.66 -1.80 -9.04
C ASP A 42 -9.87 -1.60 -7.74
N VAL A 43 -10.50 -1.67 -6.56
CA VAL A 43 -9.84 -1.43 -5.26
C VAL A 43 -9.01 -2.65 -4.81
N LEU A 44 -9.46 -3.86 -5.13
CA LEU A 44 -8.83 -5.12 -4.74
C LEU A 44 -8.50 -5.94 -5.99
N LYS A 45 -7.73 -5.35 -6.91
CA LYS A 45 -7.33 -5.99 -8.16
C LYS A 45 -6.34 -7.12 -7.91
N ARG A 46 -6.63 -8.31 -8.44
CA ARG A 46 -5.72 -9.46 -8.40
C ARG A 46 -4.42 -9.24 -9.17
N GLN A 47 -4.49 -8.47 -10.26
CA GLN A 47 -3.38 -8.23 -11.19
C GLN A 47 -2.49 -7.09 -10.74
N CYS A 48 -2.81 -6.39 -9.65
CA CYS A 48 -2.08 -5.23 -9.17
C CYS A 48 -1.76 -5.42 -7.70
N GLU A 49 -0.79 -4.66 -7.19
CA GLU A 49 -0.58 -4.58 -5.75
C GLU A 49 -1.56 -3.58 -5.16
N SER A 50 -2.37 -4.05 -4.21
CA SER A 50 -3.37 -3.22 -3.49
C SER A 50 -3.01 -3.19 -2.01
N GLU A 51 -2.68 -2.02 -1.50
CA GLU A 51 -2.30 -1.81 -0.10
C GLU A 51 -3.31 -0.88 0.58
N LEU A 52 -3.91 -1.35 1.68
CA LEU A 52 -4.78 -0.53 2.51
C LEU A 52 -3.93 0.40 3.38
N ILE A 53 -4.29 1.68 3.41
CA ILE A 53 -3.58 2.72 4.14
C ILE A 53 -4.55 3.63 4.89
N GLU A 54 -4.03 4.31 5.90
CA GLU A 54 -4.68 5.49 6.46
C GLU A 54 -4.28 6.71 5.61
N TYR A 55 -5.28 7.46 5.16
CA TYR A 55 -5.09 8.71 4.45
C TYR A 55 -6.06 9.77 4.98
N LYS A 56 -5.50 10.80 5.64
CA LYS A 56 -6.25 11.93 6.20
C LYS A 56 -7.40 11.50 7.13
N GLY A 57 -7.14 10.50 7.97
CA GLY A 57 -8.06 9.90 8.92
C GLY A 57 -9.04 8.90 8.32
N LYS A 58 -8.99 8.66 7.00
CA LYS A 58 -9.90 7.78 6.29
C LYS A 58 -9.21 6.48 5.85
N LEU A 59 -10.01 5.43 5.68
CA LEU A 59 -9.58 4.21 5.01
C LEU A 59 -9.37 4.50 3.53
N ALA A 60 -8.19 4.15 3.01
CA ALA A 60 -7.88 4.28 1.60
C ALA A 60 -7.12 3.05 1.09
N ALA A 61 -7.06 2.90 -0.23
CA ALA A 61 -6.28 1.89 -0.91
C ALA A 61 -5.40 2.52 -1.97
N VAL A 62 -4.13 2.11 -2.00
CA VAL A 62 -3.20 2.41 -3.10
C VAL A 62 -3.16 1.19 -4.01
N VAL A 63 -3.55 1.38 -5.26
CA VAL A 63 -3.61 0.31 -6.28
C VAL A 63 -2.65 0.66 -7.41
N THR A 64 -1.60 -0.14 -7.58
CA THR A 64 -0.61 0.11 -8.64
C THR A 64 -1.21 -0.11 -10.03
N HIS A 65 -0.78 0.68 -11.02
CA HIS A 65 -1.12 0.40 -12.41
C HIS A 65 -0.36 -0.84 -12.92
N ASP A 66 -0.88 -1.45 -13.99
CA ASP A 66 -0.21 -2.48 -14.78
C ASP A 66 0.11 -3.79 -14.04
N HIS A 67 1.30 -3.90 -13.44
CA HIS A 67 1.89 -5.15 -12.96
C HIS A 67 2.43 -4.98 -11.53
N PRO A 68 2.30 -5.98 -10.63
CA PRO A 68 2.69 -5.85 -9.22
C PRO A 68 4.21 -5.78 -9.02
N THR A 69 5.01 -5.92 -10.07
CA THR A 69 6.48 -5.91 -9.96
C THR A 69 7.10 -4.59 -10.38
N ILE A 70 6.51 -3.89 -11.35
CA ILE A 70 6.99 -2.63 -11.91
C ILE A 70 5.77 -1.80 -12.31
N PHE A 71 5.68 -0.56 -11.84
CA PHE A 71 4.56 0.33 -12.14
C PHE A 71 5.00 1.79 -12.25
N GLY A 72 4.42 2.51 -13.20
CA GLY A 72 4.66 3.94 -13.43
C GLY A 72 3.58 4.86 -12.87
N GLY A 73 2.60 4.31 -12.15
CA GLY A 73 1.46 5.06 -11.63
C GLY A 73 0.63 4.24 -10.66
N PHE A 74 -0.28 4.92 -9.96
CA PHE A 74 -1.19 4.28 -9.02
C PHE A 74 -2.50 5.05 -8.92
N ASP A 75 -3.55 4.35 -8.51
CA ASP A 75 -4.81 4.94 -8.09
C ASP A 75 -4.85 5.00 -6.56
N LEU A 76 -5.28 6.14 -6.03
CA LEU A 76 -5.67 6.32 -4.64
C LEU A 76 -7.20 6.27 -4.56
N TRP A 77 -7.71 5.23 -3.92
CA TRP A 77 -9.12 5.07 -3.62
C TRP A 77 -9.38 5.45 -2.16
N ILE A 78 -10.32 6.36 -1.92
CA ILE A 78 -10.63 6.85 -0.57
C ILE A 78 -12.07 6.48 -0.26
N LEU A 79 -12.29 5.84 0.89
CA LEU A 79 -13.63 5.58 1.41
C LEU A 79 -14.18 6.88 2.01
N GLU A 80 -15.06 7.55 1.28
CA GLU A 80 -15.63 8.83 1.67
C GLU A 80 -16.72 8.65 2.72
N ASP A 81 -17.57 7.64 2.55
CA ASP A 81 -18.64 7.25 3.47
C ASP A 81 -18.64 5.74 3.72
N VAL A 82 -18.48 5.35 4.99
CA VAL A 82 -18.41 3.95 5.42
C VAL A 82 -19.78 3.27 5.47
N LYS A 83 -20.89 4.01 5.59
CA LYS A 83 -22.24 3.45 5.64
C LYS A 83 -22.80 3.25 4.24
N GLU A 84 -22.60 4.24 3.37
CA GLU A 84 -23.06 4.19 1.98
C GLU A 84 -22.06 3.48 1.05
N HIS A 85 -20.89 3.11 1.58
CA HIS A 85 -19.79 2.48 0.83
C HIS A 85 -19.35 3.32 -0.38
N GLU A 86 -19.32 4.64 -0.22
CA GLU A 86 -18.94 5.57 -1.30
C GLU A 86 -17.43 5.73 -1.40
N TRP A 87 -16.90 5.52 -2.60
CA TRP A 87 -15.47 5.63 -2.88
C TRP A 87 -15.19 6.74 -3.88
N SER A 88 -14.16 7.55 -3.60
CA SER A 88 -13.58 8.47 -4.57
C SER A 88 -12.27 7.88 -5.13
N ARG A 89 -11.96 8.19 -6.40
CA ARG A 89 -10.72 7.75 -7.07
C ARG A 89 -9.92 8.95 -7.52
N GLN A 90 -8.62 8.92 -7.26
CA GLN A 90 -7.64 9.83 -7.81
C GLN A 90 -6.50 9.03 -8.46
N THR A 91 -6.09 9.43 -9.66
CA THR A 91 -5.08 8.70 -10.44
C THR A 91 -3.81 9.53 -10.57
N PHE A 92 -2.67 8.91 -10.26
CA PHE A 92 -1.37 9.57 -10.24
C PHE A 92 -0.36 8.85 -11.15
N LYS A 93 0.47 9.64 -11.83
CA LYS A 93 1.63 9.16 -12.57
C LYS A 93 2.88 9.46 -11.77
N LEU A 94 3.78 8.49 -11.71
CA LEU A 94 5.08 8.63 -11.10
C LEU A 94 6.08 9.22 -12.10
N PRO A 95 7.07 10.00 -11.64
CA PRO A 95 8.13 10.52 -12.51
C PRO A 95 9.02 9.42 -13.13
N TYR A 96 9.05 8.24 -12.52
CA TYR A 96 9.74 7.05 -13.00
C TYR A 96 9.13 5.80 -12.36
N ASP A 97 9.31 4.66 -13.01
CA ASP A 97 8.76 3.39 -12.57
C ASP A 97 9.38 2.94 -11.24
N LEU A 98 8.53 2.43 -10.35
CA LEU A 98 8.96 1.78 -9.12
C LEU A 98 8.83 0.27 -9.26
N SER A 99 9.76 -0.45 -8.64
CA SER A 99 9.76 -1.92 -8.63
C SER A 99 10.05 -2.49 -7.26
N ASN A 100 9.41 -3.62 -6.93
CA ASN A 100 9.59 -4.33 -5.66
C ASN A 100 9.44 -3.40 -4.43
N VAL A 101 8.38 -2.59 -4.42
CA VAL A 101 8.03 -1.70 -3.31
C VAL A 101 6.67 -2.08 -2.69
N THR A 102 6.45 -1.71 -1.44
CA THR A 102 5.15 -1.74 -0.75
C THR A 102 4.77 -0.31 -0.35
N CYS A 103 3.49 -0.03 -0.16
CA CYS A 103 3.00 1.24 0.35
C CYS A 103 2.61 1.09 1.82
N PRO A 104 3.49 1.43 2.79
CA PRO A 104 3.13 1.37 4.21
C PRO A 104 2.09 2.42 4.63
N GLY A 105 1.89 3.48 3.84
CA GLY A 105 0.94 4.54 4.16
C GLY A 105 1.48 5.92 3.83
N THR A 106 1.11 6.90 4.65
CA THR A 106 1.54 8.29 4.49
C THR A 106 2.48 8.74 5.60
N ASN A 107 3.25 9.78 5.34
CA ASN A 107 4.01 10.46 6.38
C ASN A 107 3.21 11.63 6.98
N LYS A 108 3.79 12.33 7.97
CA LYS A 108 3.15 13.49 8.64
C LYS A 108 2.84 14.67 7.71
N ALA A 109 3.49 14.74 6.54
CA ALA A 109 3.23 15.76 5.53
C ALA A 109 2.12 15.33 4.53
N GLY A 110 1.58 14.12 4.66
CA GLY A 110 0.59 13.56 3.75
C GLY A 110 1.17 13.05 2.42
N GLU A 111 2.49 12.89 2.33
CA GLU A 111 3.13 12.25 1.16
C GLU A 111 2.86 10.73 1.20
N ILE A 112 2.58 10.14 0.04
CA ILE A 112 2.52 8.68 -0.10
C ILE A 112 3.93 8.13 0.04
N VAL A 113 4.11 7.14 0.90
CA VAL A 113 5.40 6.49 1.12
C VAL A 113 5.41 5.15 0.39
N PHE A 114 6.42 4.92 -0.43
CA PHE A 114 6.76 3.59 -0.93
C PHE A 114 8.08 3.15 -0.32
N ALA A 115 8.19 1.87 0.03
CA ALA A 115 9.36 1.29 0.66
C ALA A 115 9.77 0.01 -0.05
N THR A 116 11.08 -0.27 -0.15
CA THR A 116 11.57 -1.55 -0.67
C THR A 116 10.93 -2.72 0.08
N LYS A 117 10.24 -3.60 -0.67
CA LYS A 117 9.46 -4.71 -0.13
C LYS A 117 10.31 -5.92 0.24
N ARG A 118 11.29 -6.26 -0.60
CA ARG A 118 12.21 -7.40 -0.38
C ARG A 118 13.65 -6.97 -0.61
N LEU A 119 14.53 -7.36 0.30
CA LEU A 119 15.96 -7.16 0.15
C LEU A 119 16.50 -8.19 -0.85
N SER A 120 17.23 -7.73 -1.87
CA SER A 120 18.05 -8.61 -2.69
C SER A 120 19.32 -8.94 -1.91
N LEU A 121 19.52 -10.22 -1.61
CA LEU A 121 20.72 -10.69 -0.89
C LEU A 121 21.89 -10.97 -1.84
N SER A 122 21.66 -11.09 -3.16
CA SER A 122 22.72 -11.31 -4.14
C SER A 122 22.30 -10.94 -5.57
N PRO A 123 22.91 -9.92 -6.20
CA PRO A 123 23.81 -8.94 -5.59
C PRO A 123 23.05 -8.03 -4.61
N PRO A 124 23.72 -7.48 -3.58
CA PRO A 124 23.09 -6.55 -2.65
C PRO A 124 22.70 -5.26 -3.38
N GLN A 125 21.41 -4.95 -3.33
CA GLN A 125 20.88 -3.72 -3.91
C GLN A 125 20.53 -2.72 -2.80
N PRO A 126 20.81 -1.42 -3.00
CA PRO A 126 20.44 -0.40 -2.03
C PRO A 126 18.91 -0.36 -1.87
N SER A 127 18.46 -0.22 -0.62
CA SER A 127 17.04 -0.02 -0.31
C SER A 127 16.70 1.45 -0.22
N TYR A 128 15.46 1.80 -0.51
CA TYR A 128 15.02 3.19 -0.53
C TYR A 128 13.62 3.34 0.09
N PHE A 129 13.40 4.51 0.68
CA PHE A 129 12.07 5.10 0.80
C PHE A 129 11.85 6.08 -0.34
N TYR A 130 10.68 6.05 -0.95
CA TYR A 130 10.22 7.03 -1.91
C TYR A 130 9.05 7.79 -1.28
N TYR A 131 9.08 9.11 -1.35
CA TYR A 131 8.02 9.97 -0.87
C TYR A 131 7.46 10.71 -2.07
N TYR A 132 6.17 10.51 -2.32
CA TYR A 132 5.44 11.12 -3.42
C TYR A 132 4.47 12.16 -2.89
N ASN A 133 4.64 13.41 -3.32
CA ASN A 133 3.76 14.50 -2.96
C ASN A 133 2.56 14.54 -3.93
N LEU A 134 1.35 14.30 -3.42
CA LEU A 134 0.15 14.26 -4.26
C LEU A 134 -0.21 15.61 -4.90
N GLN A 135 0.21 16.73 -4.28
CA GLN A 135 -0.11 18.08 -4.75
C GLN A 135 0.89 18.56 -5.81
N THR A 136 2.19 18.46 -5.53
CA THR A 136 3.22 18.89 -6.48
C THR A 136 3.52 17.83 -7.53
N LYS A 137 3.13 16.57 -7.28
CA LYS A 137 3.41 15.39 -8.11
C LYS A 137 4.90 15.05 -8.21
N ASP A 138 5.69 15.57 -7.28
CA ASP A 138 7.11 15.28 -7.19
C ASP A 138 7.38 14.04 -6.37
N MET A 139 8.49 13.37 -6.70
CA MET A 139 8.96 12.19 -5.99
C MET A 139 10.40 12.37 -5.53
N ARG A 140 10.64 12.21 -4.23
CA ARG A 140 11.99 12.15 -3.66
C ARG A 140 12.29 10.74 -3.18
N ARG A 141 13.55 10.31 -3.34
CA ARG A 141 14.03 9.02 -2.83
C ARG A 141 15.09 9.23 -1.75
N VAL A 142 15.06 8.42 -0.71
CA VAL A 142 16.02 8.42 0.40
C VAL A 142 16.59 7.03 0.52
N ARG A 143 17.92 6.92 0.42
CA ARG A 143 18.61 5.64 0.59
C ARG A 143 18.58 5.22 2.06
N ILE A 144 18.18 3.99 2.32
CA ILE A 144 18.31 3.39 3.63
C ILE A 144 19.72 2.83 3.74
N GLN A 145 20.48 3.30 4.73
CA GLN A 145 21.79 2.74 5.07
C GLN A 145 21.58 1.67 6.14
N TRP A 146 21.84 0.41 5.80
CA TRP A 146 21.76 -0.68 6.76
C TRP A 146 23.14 -0.99 7.35
N VAL A 147 23.20 -1.44 8.60
CA VAL A 147 24.44 -1.99 9.19
C VAL A 147 24.97 -3.18 8.37
N ALA A 148 24.06 -3.94 7.75
CA ALA A 148 24.41 -5.01 6.84
C ALA A 148 25.00 -4.54 5.51
N ASP A 149 24.97 -3.25 5.15
CA ASP A 149 25.66 -2.76 3.95
C ASP A 149 27.19 -2.79 4.09
N ASP A 150 27.70 -3.01 5.31
CA ASP A 150 29.07 -3.43 5.55
C ASP A 150 29.27 -4.91 5.14
N GLN A 151 30.22 -5.15 4.22
CA GLN A 151 30.61 -6.50 3.83
C GLN A 151 31.16 -7.30 5.02
N GLY A 152 31.74 -6.63 6.02
CA GLY A 152 32.25 -7.26 7.25
C GLY A 152 31.14 -7.88 8.10
N PHE A 153 30.05 -7.15 8.32
CA PHE A 153 28.87 -7.66 9.03
C PHE A 153 28.24 -8.87 8.33
N ARG A 154 28.13 -8.85 6.99
CA ARG A 154 27.51 -9.93 6.20
C ARG A 154 28.30 -11.25 6.18
N ARG A 155 29.63 -11.23 6.37
CA ARG A 155 30.46 -12.45 6.43
C ARG A 155 30.33 -13.22 7.73
N ARG A 156 29.88 -12.58 8.81
CA ARG A 156 29.80 -13.19 10.16
C ARG A 156 28.55 -14.04 10.40
N PHE A 157 27.54 -13.92 9.54
CA PHE A 157 26.24 -14.58 9.70
C PHE A 157 25.84 -15.40 8.46
N LYS A 158 26.84 -15.91 7.72
CA LYS A 158 26.65 -16.99 6.74
C LYS A 158 26.79 -18.34 7.41
#